data_AF-A0A7K1G799-F1
#
_entry.id   AF-A0A7K1G799-F1
#
_cell.length_a   1.000
_cell.length_b   1.000
_cell.length_c   1.000
_cell.angle_alpha   90.00
_cell.angle_beta   90.00
_cell.angle_gamma   90.00
#
_symmetry.space_group_name_H-M   'P 1'
#
loop_
_entity.id
_entity.type
_entity.pdbx_description
1 polymer ?
#
loop_
_entity_poly.entity_id
_entity_poly.type
_entity_poly.pdbx_seq_one_letter_code
_entity_poly.pdbx_strand_id
1 'polypeptide(L)'
;MKSKYKSIIYGIGVLLLTADILNKFWWIYICTRYTKFEDCKAAYLSLFPECLQNAFLLTVIEIFLLAIAAIIFSESKKTAYLKKLSKILMIISLVLCGWSVFSLM
;
A
#
# COMPACT_ATOMS: atom_id res chain seq x y z
N MET A 1 21.82 -14.69 0.86
CA MET A 1 21.70 -13.47 1.72
C MET A 1 21.90 -13.85 3.18
N LYS A 2 22.79 -13.16 3.91
CA LYS A 2 22.96 -13.33 5.36
C LYS A 2 21.63 -13.04 6.08
N SER A 3 21.32 -13.78 7.15
CA SER A 3 20.05 -13.75 7.89
C SER A 3 19.56 -12.33 8.24
N LYS A 4 20.46 -11.43 8.66
CA LYS A 4 20.15 -10.04 9.01
C LYS A 4 19.47 -9.25 7.88
N TYR A 5 19.92 -9.40 6.63
CA TYR A 5 19.34 -8.67 5.50
C TYR A 5 17.91 -9.10 5.18
N LYS A 6 17.59 -10.39 5.36
CA LYS A 6 16.22 -10.89 5.16
C LYS A 6 15.23 -10.25 6.14
N SER A 7 15.66 -10.07 7.40
CA SER A 7 14.81 -9.43 8.41
C SER A 7 14.59 -7.94 8.15
N ILE A 8 15.61 -7.22 7.66
CA ILE A 8 15.49 -5.80 7.29
C ILE A 8 14.54 -5.64 6.11
N ILE A 9 14.71 -6.45 5.05
CA ILE A 9 13.84 -6.42 3.86
C ILE A 9 12.39 -6.74 4.24
N TYR A 10 12.18 -7.71 5.14
CA TYR A 10 10.85 -8.01 5.67
C TYR A 10 10.23 -6.82 6.41
N GLY A 11 11.02 -6.14 7.25
CA GLY A 11 10.59 -4.91 7.94
C GLY A 11 10.20 -3.80 6.97
N ILE A 12 10.95 -3.63 5.88
CA ILE A 12 10.60 -2.69 4.80
C ILE A 12 9.24 -3.08 4.18
N GLY A 13 9.02 -4.36 3.87
CA GLY A 13 7.73 -4.83 3.35
C GLY A 13 6.55 -4.52 4.27
N VAL A 14 6.72 -4.67 5.59
CA VAL A 14 5.71 -4.31 6.58
C VAL A 14 5.46 -2.81 6.59
N LEU A 15 6.52 -1.99 6.59
CA LEU A 15 6.39 -0.53 6.56
C LEU A 15 5.66 -0.04 5.31
N LEU A 16 5.94 -0.63 4.15
CA LEU A 16 5.26 -0.32 2.89
C LEU A 16 3.75 -0.61 2.98
N LEU A 17 3.39 -1.78 3.50
CA LEU A 17 1.99 -2.15 3.70
C LEU A 17 1.29 -1.20 4.70
N THR A 18 1.96 -0.86 5.80
CA THR A 18 1.39 0.05 6.81
C THR A 18 1.17 1.45 6.24
N ALA A 19 2.11 1.96 5.43
CA ALA A 19 1.97 3.25 4.77
C ALA A 19 0.76 3.26 3.81
N ASP A 20 0.57 2.21 3.00
CA ASP A 20 -0.59 2.07 2.12
C ASP A 20 -1.91 2.04 2.91
N ILE A 21 -1.97 1.28 4.00
CA ILE A 21 -3.16 1.22 4.86
C ILE A 21 -3.49 2.61 5.42
N LEU A 22 -2.51 3.34 5.95
CA LEU A 22 -2.72 4.70 6.46
C LEU A 22 -3.25 5.62 5.36
N ASN A 23 -2.71 5.50 4.15
CA ASN A 23 -3.09 6.31 3.02
C ASN A 23 -4.56 6.06 2.62
N LYS A 24 -5.02 4.79 2.61
CA LYS A 24 -6.44 4.47 2.41
C LYS A 24 -7.34 4.96 3.54
N PHE A 25 -6.87 4.94 4.79
CA PHE A 25 -7.59 5.55 5.90
C PHE A 25 -7.79 7.05 5.70
N TRP A 26 -6.77 7.76 5.22
CA TRP A 26 -6.87 9.18 4.89
C TRP A 26 -7.88 9.45 3.78
N TRP A 27 -7.88 8.64 2.73
CA TRP A 27 -8.90 8.73 1.68
C TRP A 27 -10.32 8.57 2.22
N ILE A 28 -10.55 7.48 2.96
CA ILE A 28 -11.88 7.19 3.54
C ILE A 28 -12.29 8.35 4.45
N TYR A 29 -11.38 8.84 5.30
CA TYR A 29 -11.64 9.97 6.18
C TYR A 29 -12.05 11.23 5.41
N ILE A 30 -11.36 11.57 4.32
CA ILE A 30 -11.73 12.74 3.51
C ILE A 30 -13.07 12.52 2.83
N CYS A 31 -13.35 11.34 2.31
CA CYS A 31 -14.65 11.06 1.70
C CYS A 31 -15.81 11.01 2.72
N THR A 32 -15.55 10.96 4.03
CA THR A 32 -16.61 11.25 5.05
C THR A 32 -16.91 12.74 5.20
N ARG A 33 -16.01 13.62 4.77
CA ARG A 33 -16.12 15.08 4.90
C ARG A 33 -16.71 15.75 3.67
N TYR A 34 -16.60 15.12 2.50
CA TYR A 34 -17.06 15.66 1.21
C TYR A 34 -18.07 14.72 0.57
N THR A 35 -19.19 15.26 0.08
CA THR A 35 -20.29 14.47 -0.51
C THR A 35 -20.13 14.24 -2.00
N LYS A 36 -19.38 15.09 -2.70
CA LYS A 36 -19.07 14.94 -4.12
C LYS A 36 -17.70 14.30 -4.30
N PHE A 37 -17.61 13.38 -5.27
CA PHE A 37 -16.38 12.67 -5.58
C PHE A 37 -15.23 13.61 -5.97
N GLU A 38 -15.49 14.59 -6.85
CA GLU A 38 -14.47 15.55 -7.28
C GLU A 38 -13.93 16.40 -6.13
N ASP A 39 -14.79 16.79 -5.19
CA ASP A 39 -14.39 17.55 -4.00
C ASP A 39 -13.55 16.69 -3.04
N CYS A 40 -13.93 15.41 -2.84
CA CYS A 40 -13.11 14.46 -2.07
C CYS A 40 -11.73 14.27 -2.72
N LYS A 41 -11.70 14.07 -4.04
CA LYS A 41 -10.47 13.88 -4.81
C LYS A 41 -9.54 15.08 -4.71
N ALA A 42 -10.06 16.29 -4.92
CA ALA A 42 -9.26 17.51 -4.82
C ALA A 42 -8.73 17.74 -3.39
N ALA A 43 -9.56 17.52 -2.37
CA ALA A 43 -9.16 17.65 -0.97
C ALA A 43 -8.16 16.58 -0.50
N TYR A 44 -8.19 15.40 -1.11
CA TYR A 44 -7.20 14.37 -0.86
C TYR A 44 -5.87 14.67 -1.54
N LEU A 45 -5.90 15.06 -2.82
CA LEU A 45 -4.69 15.40 -3.57
C LEU A 45 -3.96 16.60 -2.94
N SER A 46 -4.68 17.55 -2.34
CA SER A 46 -4.06 18.71 -1.68
C SER A 46 -3.23 18.35 -0.43
N LEU A 47 -3.37 17.14 0.11
CA LEU A 47 -2.49 16.63 1.18
C LEU A 47 -1.08 16.32 0.68
N PHE A 48 -0.91 16.17 -0.64
CA PHE A 48 0.35 15.81 -1.27
C PHE A 48 1.02 17.05 -1.89
N PRO A 49 2.36 17.05 -1.99
CA PRO A 49 3.09 18.10 -2.70
C PRO A 49 2.67 18.16 -4.17
N GLU A 50 2.80 19.34 -4.80
CA GLU A 50 2.34 19.61 -6.18
C GLU A 50 2.75 18.54 -7.21
N CYS A 51 3.95 17.96 -7.07
CA CYS A 51 4.44 16.90 -7.95
C CYS A 51 3.64 15.58 -7.88
N LEU A 52 2.89 15.37 -6.79
CA LEU A 52 2.11 14.15 -6.50
C LEU A 52 0.59 14.42 -6.49
N GLN A 53 0.14 15.62 -6.82
CA GLN A 53 -1.29 15.98 -6.91
C GLN A 53 -2.00 15.41 -8.16
N ASN A 54 -1.53 14.26 -8.65
CA ASN A 54 -2.14 13.55 -9.75
C ASN A 54 -2.56 12.16 -9.24
N ALA A 55 -3.87 11.95 -9.16
CA ALA A 55 -4.45 10.70 -8.67
C ALA A 55 -3.86 9.48 -9.40
N PHE A 56 -3.75 9.53 -10.73
CA PHE A 56 -3.24 8.40 -11.51
C PHE A 56 -1.78 8.06 -11.15
N LEU A 57 -0.93 9.07 -10.97
CA LEU A 57 0.46 8.85 -10.54
C LEU A 57 0.51 8.25 -9.14
N LEU A 58 -0.32 8.73 -8.22
CA LEU A 58 -0.40 8.22 -6.86
C LEU A 58 -0.86 6.76 -6.84
N THR A 59 -1.91 6.42 -7.59
CA THR A 59 -2.39 5.05 -7.78
C THR A 59 -1.28 4.12 -8.28
N VAL A 60 -0.53 4.57 -9.29
CA VAL A 60 0.57 3.77 -9.88
C VAL A 60 1.66 3.53 -8.84
N ILE A 61 2.04 4.55 -8.08
CA ILE A 61 3.02 4.44 -6.99
C ILE A 61 2.54 3.46 -5.92
N GLU A 62 1.28 3.55 -5.49
CA GLU A 62 0.67 2.60 -4.53
C GLU A 62 0.74 1.15 -5.04
N ILE A 63 0.33 0.92 -6.29
CA ILE A 63 0.37 -0.42 -6.90
C ILE A 63 1.81 -0.97 -6.90
N PHE A 64 2.80 -0.14 -7.24
CA PHE A 64 4.20 -0.54 -7.19
C PHE A 64 4.67 -0.87 -5.78
N LEU A 65 4.32 -0.05 -4.78
CA LEU A 65 4.66 -0.28 -3.37
C LEU A 65 4.05 -1.60 -2.85
N LEU A 66 2.78 -1.84 -3.14
CA LEU A 66 2.07 -3.07 -2.75
C LEU A 66 2.58 -4.30 -3.49
N ALA A 67 2.94 -4.18 -4.77
CA ALA A 67 3.56 -5.26 -5.53
C ALA A 67 4.93 -5.64 -4.94
N ILE A 68 5.77 -4.66 -4.60
CA ILE A 68 7.06 -4.89 -3.94
C ILE A 68 6.85 -5.56 -2.58
N ALA A 69 5.90 -5.08 -1.76
CA ALA A 69 5.56 -5.71 -0.48
C ALA A 69 5.11 -7.17 -0.65
N ALA A 70 4.23 -7.44 -1.62
CA ALA A 70 3.76 -8.78 -1.92
C ALA A 70 4.91 -9.72 -2.35
N ILE A 71 5.86 -9.24 -3.16
CA ILE A 71 7.06 -10.01 -3.55
C ILE A 71 7.93 -10.33 -2.32
N ILE A 72 8.16 -9.34 -1.45
CA ILE A 72 8.93 -9.52 -0.21
C ILE A 72 8.30 -10.58 0.69
N PHE A 73 6.98 -10.54 0.88
CA PHE A 73 6.25 -11.53 1.67
C PHE A 73 6.22 -12.90 0.99
N SER A 74 6.15 -12.94 -0.35
CA SER A 74 6.21 -14.18 -1.13
C SER A 74 7.54 -14.90 -0.98
N GLU A 75 8.66 -14.17 -0.94
CA GLU A 75 9.97 -14.76 -0.69
C GLU A 75 10.14 -15.20 0.77
N SER A 76 9.56 -14.44 1.71
CA SER A 76 9.70 -14.70 3.14
C SER A 76 8.90 -15.91 3.62
N LYS A 77 7.85 -16.32 2.89
CA LYS A 77 7.05 -17.53 3.18
C LYS A 77 7.83 -18.85 3.09
N LYS A 78 9.03 -18.83 2.47
CA LYS A 78 9.92 -19.99 2.37
C LYS A 78 10.58 -20.34 3.72
N THR A 79 10.50 -19.45 4.71
CA THR A 79 11.04 -19.66 6.07
C THR A 79 9.92 -20.16 6.99
N ALA A 80 10.09 -21.35 7.61
CA ALA A 80 9.04 -22.06 8.34
C ALA A 80 8.34 -21.21 9.43
N TYR A 81 9.11 -20.42 10.18
CA TYR A 81 8.60 -19.60 11.29
C TYR A 81 7.69 -18.44 10.84
N LEU A 82 7.94 -17.82 9.67
CA LEU A 82 7.20 -16.66 9.18
C LEU A 82 6.16 -17.03 8.10
N LYS A 83 5.98 -18.31 7.80
CA LYS A 83 5.19 -18.78 6.66
C LYS A 83 3.73 -18.36 6.72
N LYS A 84 3.08 -18.53 7.87
CA LYS A 84 1.65 -18.21 8.05
C LYS A 84 1.40 -16.69 7.98
N LEU A 85 2.21 -15.92 8.71
CA LEU A 85 2.09 -14.46 8.78
C LEU A 85 2.41 -13.81 7.43
N SER A 86 3.48 -14.25 6.75
CA SER A 86 3.82 -13.74 5.41
C SER A 86 2.76 -14.07 4.37
N LYS A 87 2.10 -15.24 4.46
CA LYS A 87 1.00 -15.58 3.55
C LYS A 87 -0.19 -14.63 3.74
N ILE A 88 -0.54 -14.31 4.98
CA ILE A 88 -1.63 -13.37 5.29
C ILE A 88 -1.29 -11.98 4.75
N LEU A 89 -0.09 -11.45 5.05
CA LEU A 89 0.32 -10.13 4.58
C LEU A 89 0.41 -10.04 3.05
N MET A 90 0.84 -11.11 2.38
CA MET A 90 0.84 -11.19 0.91
C MET A 90 -0.58 -11.11 0.34
N ILE A 91 -1.54 -11.82 0.93
CA ILE A 91 -2.94 -11.77 0.49
C ILE A 91 -3.52 -10.36 0.70
N ILE A 92 -3.27 -9.76 1.87
CA ILE A 92 -3.70 -8.38 2.15
C ILE A 92 -3.11 -7.41 1.12
N SER A 93 -1.82 -7.51 0.82
CA SER A 93 -1.17 -6.66 -0.19
C SER A 93 -1.82 -6.79 -1.56
N LEU A 94 -2.17 -8.01 -1.97
CA LEU A 94 -2.83 -8.27 -3.27
C LEU A 94 -4.26 -7.74 -3.30
N VAL A 95 -5.02 -7.88 -2.22
CA VAL A 95 -6.38 -7.34 -2.11
C VAL A 95 -6.36 -5.82 -2.17
N LEU A 96 -5.44 -5.18 -1.44
CA LEU A 96 -5.25 -3.72 -1.47
C LEU A 96 -4.79 -3.24 -2.84
N CYS A 97 -3.93 -4.01 -3.52
CA CYS A 97 -3.48 -3.69 -4.87
C CYS A 97 -4.64 -3.73 -5.87
N GLY A 98 -5.48 -4.77 -5.78
CA GLY A 98 -6.73 -4.85 -6.54
C GLY A 98 -7.65 -3.66 -6.24
N TRP A 99 -7.76 -3.26 -4.98
CA TRP A 99 -8.53 -2.08 -4.59
C TRP A 99 -8.01 -0.81 -5.26
N SER A 100 -6.70 -0.53 -5.25
CA SER A 100 -6.14 0.66 -5.93
C SER A 100 -6.43 0.64 -7.44
N VAL A 101 -6.35 -0.51 -8.09
CA VAL A 101 -6.66 -0.65 -9.53
C VAL A 101 -8.13 -0.31 -9.83
N PHE A 102 -9.06 -0.83 -9.05
CA PHE A 102 -10.50 -0.64 -9.29
C PHE A 102 -11.03 0.70 -8.82
N SER A 103 -10.48 1.23 -7.73
CA SER A 103 -10.95 2.47 -7.13
C SER A 103 -10.47 3.71 -7.89
N LEU A 104 -9.58 3.55 -8.88
CA LEU A 104 -8.93 4.64 -9.64
C LEU A 104 -8.55 5.80 -8.71
N MET A 105 -7.83 5.36 -7.67
CA MET A 105 -7.43 6.06 -6.47
C MET A 105 -5.94 5.85 -6.34
#